data_AF-F8MNK8-F1
#
_entry.id   AF-F8MNK8-F1
#
_cell.length_a   1.000
_cell.length_b   1.000
_cell.length_c   1.000
_cell.angle_alpha   90.00
_cell.angle_beta   90.00
_cell.angle_gamma   90.00
#
_symmetry.space_group_name_H-M   'P 1'
#
loop_
_entity.id
_entity.type
_entity.pdbx_description
1 polymer ?
#
loop_
_entity_poly.entity_id
_entity_poly.type
_entity_poly.pdbx_seq_one_letter_code
_entity_poly.pdbx_strand_id
1 'polypeptide(L)'
;MNNRADIVLAKFSSHQSMIEDCEWDQGDEKVARLLGKLKEQEKQLQALFKKLVGTQSVEIKEKWDELIKYLDKETTAENMPTDDKDTFLKKLQTLSDNITPKIQALESAITKPQTTEVAPAA
;
A
#
# COMPACT_ATOMS: atom_id res chain seq x y z
N MET A 1 4.21 -11.06 17.87
CA MET A 1 3.31 -10.52 16.83
C MET A 1 4.17 -9.82 15.80
N ASN A 2 4.88 -10.58 14.97
CA ASN A 2 5.64 -10.03 13.84
C ASN A 2 5.08 -10.68 12.59
N ASN A 3 4.85 -9.88 11.53
CA ASN A 3 5.29 -10.18 10.17
C ASN A 3 4.41 -9.54 9.09
N ARG A 4 3.08 -9.43 9.23
CA ARG A 4 2.25 -9.01 8.07
C ARG A 4 2.42 -7.54 7.67
N ALA A 5 2.34 -6.63 8.64
CA ALA A 5 2.55 -5.20 8.42
C ALA A 5 3.97 -4.91 7.94
N ASP A 6 4.97 -5.55 8.57
CA ASP A 6 6.38 -5.37 8.21
C ASP A 6 6.70 -5.94 6.81
N ILE A 7 6.12 -7.08 6.43
CA ILE A 7 6.26 -7.65 5.08
C ILE A 7 5.67 -6.71 4.02
N VAL A 8 4.49 -6.13 4.29
CA VAL A 8 3.86 -5.15 3.39
C VAL A 8 4.76 -3.93 3.20
N LEU A 9 5.26 -3.35 4.30
CA LEU A 9 6.14 -2.19 4.24
C LEU A 9 7.43 -2.53 3.49
N ALA A 10 8.13 -3.60 3.86
CA ALA A 10 9.39 -3.99 3.21
C ALA A 10 9.23 -4.22 1.70
N LYS A 11 8.13 -4.85 1.27
CA LYS A 11 7.82 -5.06 -0.15
C LYS A 11 7.54 -3.75 -0.88
N PHE A 12 6.80 -2.85 -0.26
CA PHE A 12 6.50 -1.54 -0.82
C PHE A 12 7.77 -0.67 -0.95
N SER A 13 8.62 -0.65 0.08
CA SER A 13 9.91 0.04 0.05
C SER A 13 10.83 -0.53 -1.04
N SER A 14 10.83 -1.86 -1.24
CA SER A 14 11.60 -2.50 -2.31
C SER A 14 11.19 -1.99 -3.71
N HIS A 15 9.89 -1.75 -3.95
CA HIS A 15 9.42 -1.21 -5.24
C HIS A 15 9.89 0.23 -5.45
N GLN A 16 9.95 1.03 -4.38
CA GLN A 16 10.50 2.38 -4.46
C GLN A 16 12.00 2.39 -4.74
N SER A 17 12.78 1.55 -4.07
CA SER A 17 14.24 1.46 -4.29
C SER A 17 14.55 1.06 -5.73
N MET A 18 13.83 0.08 -6.29
CA MET A 18 14.04 -0.33 -7.68
C MET A 18 13.79 0.78 -8.70
N ILE A 19 12.94 1.75 -8.37
CA ILE A 19 12.72 2.92 -9.21
C ILE A 19 13.90 3.89 -9.11
N GLU A 20 14.48 4.05 -7.91
CA GLU A 20 15.64 4.92 -7.67
C GLU A 20 16.92 4.35 -8.27
N ASP A 21 17.09 3.01 -8.24
CA ASP A 21 18.26 2.28 -8.77
C ASP A 21 18.23 2.14 -10.29
N CYS A 22 17.05 2.28 -10.86
CA CYS A 22 16.86 2.37 -12.29
C CYS A 22 17.43 3.73 -12.73
N GLU A 23 18.52 3.74 -13.52
CA GLU A 23 19.16 4.96 -14.07
C GLU A 23 18.20 5.73 -15.01
N TRP A 24 17.15 6.28 -14.43
CA TRP A 24 16.14 7.07 -15.10
C TRP A 24 16.66 8.49 -15.14
N ASP A 25 16.51 9.14 -16.29
CA ASP A 25 16.79 10.55 -16.39
C ASP A 25 15.98 11.25 -15.30
N GLN A 26 16.67 11.86 -14.33
CA GLN A 26 16.08 12.55 -13.19
C GLN A 26 15.18 13.73 -13.61
N GLY A 27 15.09 14.02 -14.91
CA GLY A 27 14.17 14.97 -15.53
C GLY A 27 12.82 14.39 -16.00
N ASP A 28 12.56 13.08 -15.86
CA ASP A 28 11.23 12.54 -16.18
C ASP A 28 10.22 12.92 -15.07
N GLU A 29 9.46 13.97 -15.34
CA GLU A 29 8.47 14.48 -14.41
C GLU A 29 7.40 13.44 -14.04
N LYS A 30 7.10 12.47 -14.92
CA LYS A 30 6.12 11.42 -14.64
C LYS A 30 6.64 10.43 -13.61
N VAL A 31 7.91 10.03 -13.75
CA VAL A 31 8.64 9.23 -12.76
C VAL A 31 8.60 9.91 -11.41
N ALA A 32 9.03 11.18 -11.34
CA ALA A 32 9.18 11.90 -10.09
C ALA A 32 7.81 12.05 -9.38
N ARG A 33 6.75 12.32 -10.14
CA ARG A 33 5.37 12.38 -9.63
C ARG A 33 4.90 11.02 -9.11
N LEU A 34 5.19 9.93 -9.82
CA LEU A 34 4.81 8.57 -9.41
C LEU A 34 5.55 8.13 -8.15
N LEU A 35 6.86 8.35 -8.09
CA LEU A 35 7.68 8.15 -6.90
C LEU A 35 7.15 8.92 -5.69
N GLY A 36 6.80 10.19 -5.88
CA GLY A 36 6.22 11.03 -4.84
C GLY A 36 4.94 10.44 -4.27
N LYS A 37 4.03 9.98 -5.13
CA LYS A 37 2.77 9.32 -4.73
C LYS A 37 3.02 8.04 -3.95
N LEU A 38 3.94 7.18 -4.42
CA LEU A 38 4.28 5.95 -3.71
C LEU A 38 4.85 6.26 -2.31
N LYS A 39 5.78 7.20 -2.21
CA LYS A 39 6.34 7.64 -0.91
C LYS A 39 5.25 8.14 0.05
N GLU A 40 4.24 8.83 -0.46
CA GLU A 40 3.11 9.27 0.34
C GLU A 40 2.25 8.09 0.83
N GLN A 41 1.92 7.15 -0.06
CA GLN A 41 1.17 5.93 0.28
C GLN A 41 1.89 5.07 1.32
N GLU A 42 3.22 4.93 1.23
CA GLU A 42 4.01 4.19 2.22
C GLU A 42 3.91 4.84 3.61
N LYS A 43 4.04 6.17 3.69
CA LYS A 43 3.88 6.92 4.94
C LYS A 43 2.48 6.75 5.53
N GLN A 44 1.45 6.78 4.67
CA GLN A 44 0.07 6.53 5.08
C GLN A 44 -0.08 5.11 5.66
N LEU A 45 0.44 4.08 4.97
CA LEU A 45 0.45 2.70 5.47
C LEU A 45 1.14 2.59 6.83
N GLN A 46 2.34 3.17 6.99
CA GLN A 46 3.05 3.18 8.28
C GLN A 46 2.22 3.82 9.39
N ALA A 47 1.54 4.94 9.11
CA ALA A 47 0.69 5.62 10.08
C ALA A 47 -0.55 4.78 10.45
N LEU A 48 -1.19 4.15 9.46
CA LEU A 48 -2.31 3.22 9.69
C LEU A 48 -1.89 2.02 10.52
N PHE A 49 -0.71 1.46 10.25
CA PHE A 49 -0.21 0.27 10.93
C PHE A 49 0.08 0.57 12.41
N LYS A 50 0.60 1.76 12.72
CA LYS A 50 0.76 2.24 14.10
C LYS A 50 -0.58 2.41 14.83
N LYS A 51 -1.62 2.90 14.14
CA LYS A 51 -2.97 3.05 14.72
C LYS A 51 -3.68 1.71 14.91
N LEU A 52 -3.35 0.69 14.12
CA LEU A 52 -4.03 -0.60 14.11
C LEU A 52 -3.71 -1.54 15.28
N VAL A 53 -2.68 -1.23 16.08
CA VAL A 53 -2.17 -2.10 17.16
C VAL A 53 -3.23 -2.36 18.27
N GLY A 54 -4.38 -1.66 18.24
CA GLY A 54 -5.36 -1.68 19.33
C GLY A 54 -6.77 -2.23 19.05
N THR A 55 -7.20 -2.52 17.81
CA THR A 55 -8.63 -2.84 17.57
C THR A 55 -8.87 -3.69 16.33
N GLN A 56 -9.61 -4.80 16.45
CA GLN A 56 -9.90 -5.69 15.32
C GLN A 56 -11.41 -5.79 15.03
N SER A 57 -11.82 -5.12 13.95
CA SER A 57 -13.01 -5.45 13.17
C SER A 57 -12.64 -6.46 12.07
N VAL A 58 -13.58 -7.35 11.70
CA VAL A 58 -13.42 -8.30 10.59
C VAL A 58 -13.20 -7.57 9.25
N GLU A 59 -13.84 -6.42 9.05
CA GLU A 59 -13.75 -5.63 7.81
C GLU A 59 -12.34 -5.07 7.58
N ILE A 60 -11.68 -4.63 8.65
CA ILE A 60 -10.29 -4.15 8.61
C ILE A 60 -9.40 -5.31 8.15
N LYS A 61 -9.55 -6.49 8.77
CA LYS A 61 -8.75 -7.67 8.44
C LYS A 61 -8.89 -8.09 6.98
N GLU A 62 -10.10 -8.07 6.41
CA GLU A 62 -10.34 -8.41 5.01
C GLU A 62 -9.63 -7.44 4.05
N LYS A 63 -9.76 -6.12 4.29
CA LYS A 63 -9.08 -5.10 3.49
C LYS A 63 -7.56 -5.20 3.59
N TRP A 64 -7.06 -5.54 4.77
CA TRP A 64 -5.65 -5.84 4.99
C TRP A 64 -5.17 -7.07 4.22
N ASP A 65 -5.91 -8.17 4.28
CA ASP A 65 -5.56 -9.40 3.56
C ASP A 65 -5.61 -9.20 2.04
N GLU A 66 -6.54 -8.38 1.52
CA GLU A 66 -6.55 -8.00 0.11
C GLU A 66 -5.32 -7.17 -0.29
N LEU A 67 -4.91 -6.21 0.54
CA LEU A 67 -3.72 -5.39 0.28
C LEU A 67 -2.46 -6.25 0.24
N ILE A 68 -2.33 -7.20 1.18
CA ILE A 68 -1.22 -8.17 1.22
C ILE A 68 -1.19 -8.99 -0.06
N LYS A 69 -2.32 -9.60 -0.45
CA LYS A 69 -2.39 -10.43 -1.67
C LYS A 69 -1.98 -9.67 -2.92
N TYR A 70 -2.40 -8.41 -3.03
CA TYR A 70 -2.07 -7.59 -4.18
C TYR A 70 -0.58 -7.26 -4.22
N LEU A 71 -0.01 -6.81 -3.10
CA LEU A 71 1.42 -6.57 -3.00
C LEU A 71 2.22 -7.85 -3.24
N ASP A 72 1.82 -8.98 -2.69
CA ASP A 72 2.47 -10.27 -2.94
C ASP A 72 2.49 -10.62 -4.42
N LYS A 73 1.37 -10.41 -5.13
CA LYS A 73 1.28 -10.65 -6.58
C LYS A 73 2.20 -9.73 -7.36
N GLU A 74 2.15 -8.41 -7.13
CA GLU A 74 2.92 -7.45 -7.90
C GLU A 74 4.42 -7.52 -7.59
N THR A 75 4.78 -7.99 -6.38
CA THR A 75 6.18 -8.14 -5.92
C THR A 75 6.82 -9.49 -6.27
N THR A 76 6.14 -10.40 -6.97
CA THR A 76 6.78 -11.64 -7.41
C THR A 76 7.87 -11.35 -8.43
N ALA A 77 8.95 -12.15 -8.41
CA ALA A 77 10.09 -11.99 -9.34
C ALA A 77 9.69 -12.04 -10.82
N GLU A 78 8.61 -12.76 -11.17
CA GLU A 78 8.05 -12.80 -12.53
C GLU A 78 7.36 -11.49 -12.95
N ASN A 79 6.96 -10.66 -11.99
CA ASN A 79 6.37 -9.34 -12.24
C ASN A 79 7.39 -8.20 -12.15
N MET A 80 8.63 -8.49 -11.74
CA MET A 80 9.74 -7.52 -11.73
C MET A 80 10.16 -7.16 -13.15
N PRO A 81 10.53 -5.89 -13.41
CA PRO A 81 10.91 -5.44 -14.74
C PRO A 81 12.29 -5.98 -15.15
N THR A 82 12.35 -6.62 -16.30
CA THR A 82 13.56 -6.77 -17.09
C THR A 82 13.51 -5.71 -18.19
N ASP A 83 14.35 -4.68 -18.07
CA ASP A 83 14.76 -3.71 -19.10
C ASP A 83 13.73 -2.75 -19.75
N ASP A 84 12.41 -2.97 -19.66
CA ASP A 84 11.39 -2.09 -20.28
C ASP A 84 10.81 -1.03 -19.31
N LYS A 85 11.29 0.20 -19.46
CA LYS A 85 10.90 1.39 -18.67
C LYS A 85 9.39 1.70 -18.75
N ASP A 86 8.80 1.66 -19.95
CA ASP A 86 7.38 1.98 -20.15
C ASP A 86 6.47 0.93 -19.50
N THR A 87 6.85 -0.34 -19.64
CA THR A 87 6.14 -1.46 -19.02
C THR A 87 6.21 -1.36 -17.49
N PHE A 88 7.36 -1.00 -16.94
CA PHE A 88 7.51 -0.85 -15.49
C PHE A 88 6.73 0.35 -14.94
N LEU A 89 6.76 1.51 -15.62
CA LEU A 89 5.96 2.67 -15.23
C LEU A 89 4.46 2.37 -15.23
N LYS A 90 3.97 1.61 -16.20
CA LYS A 90 2.57 1.14 -16.22
C LYS A 90 2.24 0.22 -15.05
N LYS A 91 3.15 -0.69 -14.68
CA LYS A 91 2.98 -1.55 -13.51
C LYS A 91 2.90 -0.73 -12.22
N LEU A 92 3.77 0.26 -12.06
CA LEU A 92 3.76 1.16 -10.89
C LEU A 92 2.52 2.04 -10.81
N GLN A 93 2.07 2.57 -11.95
CA GLN A 93 0.82 3.32 -12.03
C GLN A 93 -0.35 2.42 -11.62
N THR A 94 -0.40 1.20 -12.15
CA THR A 94 -1.42 0.19 -11.80
C THR A 94 -1.38 -0.15 -10.31
N LEU A 95 -0.18 -0.32 -9.74
CA LEU A 95 0.04 -0.55 -8.32
C LEU A 95 -0.53 0.60 -7.48
N SER A 96 -0.15 1.83 -7.80
CA SER A 96 -0.61 3.03 -7.12
C SER A 96 -2.14 3.19 -7.20
N ASP A 97 -2.74 3.01 -8.37
CA ASP A 97 -4.17 3.19 -8.59
C ASP A 97 -5.01 2.14 -7.84
N ASN A 98 -4.50 0.92 -7.68
CA ASN A 98 -5.17 -0.14 -6.92
C ASN A 98 -4.96 -0.01 -5.40
N ILE A 99 -3.80 0.47 -4.96
CA ILE A 99 -3.46 0.59 -3.53
C ILE A 99 -4.11 1.81 -2.89
N THR A 100 -4.16 2.95 -3.59
CA THR A 100 -4.78 4.20 -3.08
C THR A 100 -6.17 3.97 -2.47
N PRO A 101 -7.15 3.39 -3.17
CA PRO A 101 -8.49 3.20 -2.60
C PRO A 101 -8.51 2.20 -1.44
N LYS A 102 -7.60 1.21 -1.41
CA LYS A 102 -7.48 0.25 -0.30
C LYS A 102 -6.94 0.91 0.96
N ILE A 103 -5.95 1.79 0.83
CA ILE A 103 -5.44 2.61 1.94
C ILE A 103 -6.54 3.51 2.50
N GLN A 104 -7.28 4.22 1.63
CA GLN A 104 -8.38 5.09 2.04
C GLN A 104 -9.51 4.32 2.76
N ALA A 105 -9.83 3.10 2.30
CA ALA A 105 -10.78 2.24 2.97
C ALA A 105 -10.29 1.81 4.37
N LEU A 106 -9.02 1.45 4.50
CA LEU A 106 -8.39 1.13 5.79
C LEU A 106 -8.40 2.33 6.74
N GLU A 107 -8.04 3.52 6.25
CA GLU A 107 -8.09 4.75 7.02
C GLU A 107 -9.50 5.06 7.51
N SER A 108 -10.49 4.95 6.63
CA SER A 108 -11.90 5.16 6.98
C SER A 108 -12.38 4.16 8.03
N ALA A 109 -11.95 2.90 7.95
CA ALA A 109 -12.31 1.86 8.91
C ALA A 109 -11.67 2.05 10.28
N ILE A 110 -10.47 2.64 10.35
CA ILE A 110 -9.78 2.98 11.61
C ILE A 110 -10.33 4.28 12.23
N THR A 111 -10.71 5.24 11.40
CA THR A 111 -11.16 6.58 11.84
C THR A 111 -12.66 6.70 12.07
N LYS A 112 -13.48 5.78 11.51
CA LYS A 112 -14.90 5.72 11.86
C LYS A 112 -15.01 5.51 13.37
N PRO A 113 -15.78 6.35 14.08
CA PRO A 113 -16.13 6.05 15.45
C PRO A 113 -16.77 4.66 15.44
N GLN A 114 -16.27 3.75 16.26
CA GLN A 114 -16.98 2.53 16.56
C GLN A 114 -18.27 2.96 17.25
N THR A 115 -19.31 3.23 16.47
CA THR A 115 -20.67 3.23 16.99
C THR A 115 -20.92 1.78 17.38
N THR A 116 -20.51 1.44 18.60
CA THR A 116 -21.21 0.44 19.38
C THR A 116 -22.64 0.92 19.38
N GLU A 117 -23.44 0.40 18.45
CA GLU A 117 -24.88 0.48 18.52
C GLU A 117 -25.24 -0.34 19.75
N VAL A 118 -25.16 0.30 20.91
CA VAL A 118 -25.76 -0.19 22.14
C VAL A 118 -27.25 -0.06 21.87
N ALA A 119 -27.83 -1.10 21.27
CA ALA A 119 -29.27 -1.23 21.21
C ALA A 119 -29.80 -1.08 22.64
N PRO A 120 -30.74 -0.15 22.92
CA PRO A 120 -31.34 -0.07 24.23
C PRO A 120 -32.08 -1.39 24.45
N ALA A 121 -31.75 -2.09 25.54
CA ALA A 121 -32.49 -3.25 25.98
C ALA A 121 -33.95 -2.82 26.24
N ALA A 122 -34.87 -3.37 25.45
CA ALA A 122 -36.31 -3.30 25.66
C ALA A 122 -36.82 -4.68 26.10
#